data_AF-A0A849GD78-F1
#
_entry.id   AF-A0A849GD78-F1
#
_cell.length_a   1.000
_cell.length_b   1.000
_cell.length_c   1.000
_cell.angle_alpha   90.00
_cell.angle_beta   90.00
_cell.angle_gamma   90.00
#
_symmetry.space_group_name_H-M   'P 1'
#
loop_
_entity.id
_entity.type
_entity.pdbx_description
1 polymer ?
#
loop_
_entity_poly.entity_id
_entity_poly.type
_entity_poly.pdbx_seq_one_letter_code
_entity_poly.pdbx_strand_id
1 'polypeptide(L)'
;MKSSKLIVTALLALGTLGLTACGNSSNDVPLFVPPPPAPPPAQPESFTMFVKEQFANTADDTDPVEINELDIDFDNADNPNAFDDLLQSN
;
A
#
# COMPACT_ATOMS: atom_id res chain seq x y z
N MET A 1 -3.07 34.00 26.51
CA MET A 1 -4.38 33.68 25.88
C MET A 1 -4.32 32.23 25.41
N LYS A 2 -5.19 31.38 25.94
CA LYS A 2 -5.16 29.92 25.75
C LYS A 2 -6.44 29.58 24.97
N SER A 3 -6.31 29.28 23.69
CA SER A 3 -7.44 28.91 22.83
C SER A 3 -7.35 27.43 22.49
N SER A 4 -8.21 26.69 23.19
CA SER A 4 -8.44 25.25 23.09
C SER A 4 -8.83 24.81 21.69
N LYS A 5 -8.25 23.69 21.26
CA LYS A 5 -8.75 22.81 20.21
C LYS A 5 -10.10 22.24 20.66
N LEU A 6 -11.16 22.35 19.87
CA LEU A 6 -12.41 21.59 20.07
C LEU A 6 -13.23 21.59 18.76
N ILE A 7 -13.59 20.37 18.32
CA ILE A 7 -14.79 20.00 17.51
C ILE A 7 -14.62 20.18 15.99
N VAL A 8 -13.95 19.29 15.24
CA VAL A 8 -14.43 17.98 14.73
C VAL A 8 -15.86 17.63 15.13
N THR A 9 -16.78 17.58 14.15
CA THR A 9 -17.98 16.71 14.03
C THR A 9 -19.21 17.48 13.53
N ALA A 10 -19.52 17.35 12.24
CA ALA A 10 -20.90 17.45 11.73
C ALA A 10 -20.98 16.70 10.39
N LEU A 11 -21.37 15.41 10.42
CA LEU A 11 -22.70 14.95 9.98
C LEU A 11 -22.80 14.96 8.44
N LEU A 12 -22.27 13.96 7.71
CA LEU A 12 -22.92 12.66 7.50
C LEU A 12 -24.44 12.78 7.29
N ALA A 13 -24.85 13.36 6.16
CA ALA A 13 -26.22 13.31 5.64
C ALA A 13 -26.27 12.22 4.55
N LEU A 14 -26.74 11.02 4.92
CA LEU A 14 -28.08 10.52 4.63
C LEU A 14 -28.27 10.14 3.17
N GLY A 15 -28.00 8.87 2.88
CA GLY A 15 -28.44 8.21 1.67
C GLY A 15 -29.96 7.99 1.67
N THR A 16 -30.57 8.13 0.50
CA THR A 16 -31.94 7.67 0.25
C THR A 16 -32.13 7.25 -1.21
N LEU A 17 -32.45 5.97 -1.35
CA LEU A 17 -33.40 5.37 -2.30
C LEU A 17 -33.06 5.38 -3.80
N GLY A 18 -32.90 4.16 -4.33
CA GLY A 18 -33.03 3.90 -5.76
C GLY A 18 -32.58 2.52 -6.22
N LEU A 19 -33.08 1.43 -5.61
CA LEU A 19 -32.89 0.08 -6.15
C LEU A 19 -34.25 -0.54 -6.48
N THR A 20 -34.82 -0.08 -7.59
CA THR A 20 -35.89 -0.80 -8.29
C THR A 20 -35.25 -2.00 -8.99
N ALA A 21 -35.20 -3.14 -8.31
CA ALA A 21 -34.78 -4.40 -8.90
C ALA A 21 -35.99 -5.06 -9.59
N CYS A 22 -36.08 -4.89 -10.91
CA CYS A 22 -37.02 -5.65 -11.74
C CYS A 22 -36.43 -7.06 -11.93
N GLY A 23 -37.01 -8.05 -11.26
CA GLY A 23 -36.57 -9.45 -11.34
C GLY A 23 -36.93 -10.05 -12.70
N ASN A 24 -35.93 -10.28 -13.55
CA ASN A 24 -36.09 -11.01 -14.80
C ASN A 24 -35.71 -12.48 -14.57
N SER A 25 -36.72 -13.34 -14.66
CA SER A 25 -36.62 -14.80 -14.68
C SER A 25 -35.59 -15.24 -15.72
N SER A 26 -34.53 -15.93 -15.31
CA SER A 26 -33.58 -16.55 -16.24
C SER A 26 -32.99 -17.82 -15.64
N ASN A 27 -33.13 -18.87 -16.43
CA ASN A 27 -32.79 -20.27 -16.18
C ASN A 27 -31.52 -20.46 -15.33
N ASP A 28 -31.67 -21.16 -14.20
CA ASP A 28 -30.58 -21.61 -13.34
C ASP A 28 -29.70 -22.64 -14.06
N VAL A 29 -28.75 -22.16 -14.87
CA VAL A 29 -27.51 -22.90 -15.10
C VAL A 29 -26.52 -22.36 -14.07
N PRO A 30 -26.10 -23.15 -13.07
CA PRO A 30 -25.04 -22.71 -12.17
C PRO A 30 -23.77 -22.56 -13.00
N LEU A 31 -23.48 -21.32 -13.41
CA LEU A 31 -22.19 -20.96 -13.95
C LEU A 31 -21.20 -21.10 -12.80
N PHE A 32 -20.51 -22.24 -12.76
CA PHE A 32 -19.32 -22.39 -11.94
C PHE A 32 -18.26 -21.45 -12.51
N VAL A 33 -18.23 -20.21 -12.01
CA VAL A 33 -17.12 -19.30 -12.24
C VAL A 33 -16.00 -19.79 -11.32
N PRO A 34 -14.93 -20.41 -11.85
CA PRO A 34 -13.80 -20.78 -11.00
C PRO A 34 -13.26 -19.51 -10.33
N PRO A 35 -12.79 -19.59 -9.07
CA PRO A 35 -12.18 -18.45 -8.42
C PRO A 35 -11.00 -17.93 -9.27
N PRO A 36 -10.76 -16.62 -9.30
CA PRO A 36 -9.60 -16.07 -9.97
C PRO A 36 -8.32 -16.75 -9.43
N PRO A 37 -7.30 -16.99 -10.28
CA PRO A 37 -6.03 -17.53 -9.83
C PRO A 37 -5.44 -16.63 -8.74
N ALA A 38 -4.77 -17.25 -7.78
CA ALA A 38 -4.05 -16.50 -6.75
C ALA A 38 -3.01 -15.59 -7.41
N PRO A 39 -2.75 -14.38 -6.87
CA PRO A 39 -1.64 -13.56 -7.31
C PRO A 39 -0.33 -14.36 -7.25
N PRO A 40 0.60 -14.14 -8.18
CA PRO A 40 1.95 -14.68 -8.05
C PRO A 40 2.57 -14.20 -6.73
N PRO A 41 3.46 -15.00 -6.12
CA PRO A 41 4.17 -14.58 -4.92
C PRO A 41 4.96 -13.29 -5.21
N ALA A 42 5.02 -12.40 -4.21
CA ALA A 42 5.91 -11.25 -4.24
C ALA A 42 7.34 -11.72 -4.57
N GLN A 43 8.04 -10.95 -5.39
CA GLN A 43 9.44 -11.23 -5.67
C GLN A 43 10.28 -10.60 -4.55
N PRO A 44 11.30 -11.29 -4.03
CA PRO A 44 12.15 -10.73 -3.00
C PRO A 44 12.84 -9.45 -3.49
N GLU A 45 12.76 -8.40 -2.71
CA GLU A 45 13.43 -7.13 -2.91
C GLU A 45 14.68 -7.06 -2.02
N SER A 46 15.82 -6.67 -2.59
CA SER A 46 17.05 -6.49 -1.81
C SER A 46 16.90 -5.34 -0.82
N PHE A 47 17.06 -5.63 0.48
CA PHE A 47 17.03 -4.63 1.54
C PHE A 47 18.04 -3.50 1.30
N THR A 48 19.23 -3.86 0.82
CA THR A 48 20.31 -2.91 0.55
C THR A 48 19.91 -1.93 -0.53
N MET A 49 19.32 -2.43 -1.62
CA MET A 49 18.84 -1.60 -2.73
C MET A 49 17.69 -0.72 -2.30
N PHE A 50 16.71 -1.28 -1.58
CA PHE A 50 15.57 -0.55 -1.02
C PHE A 50 16.02 0.67 -0.20
N VAL A 51 16.94 0.48 0.75
CA VAL A 51 17.47 1.57 1.58
C VAL A 51 18.21 2.61 0.75
N LYS A 52 19.01 2.19 -0.23
CA LYS A 52 19.74 3.12 -1.12
C LYS A 52 18.79 3.98 -1.94
N GLU A 53 17.69 3.40 -2.41
CA GLU A 53 16.65 4.12 -3.13
C GLU A 53 15.94 5.15 -2.25
N GLN A 54 15.59 4.79 -1.01
CA GLN A 54 14.98 5.76 -0.08
C GLN A 54 15.91 6.94 0.20
N PHE A 55 17.21 6.69 0.38
CA PHE A 55 18.20 7.75 0.56
C PHE A 55 18.30 8.68 -0.65
N ALA A 56 18.28 8.14 -1.87
CA ALA A 56 18.35 8.93 -3.10
C ALA A 56 17.09 9.78 -3.33
N ASN A 57 15.94 9.32 -2.86
CA ASN A 57 14.63 9.93 -3.11
C ASN A 57 14.06 10.68 -1.89
N THR A 58 14.90 10.99 -0.90
CA THR A 58 14.47 11.74 0.28
C THR A 58 14.27 13.23 -0.04
N ALA A 59 13.08 13.74 0.26
CA ALA A 59 12.71 15.15 0.23
C ALA A 59 11.73 15.46 1.37
N ASP A 60 11.53 16.75 1.67
CA ASP A 60 10.61 17.19 2.74
C ASP A 60 9.15 16.76 2.49
N ASP A 61 8.78 16.52 1.23
CA ASP A 61 7.43 16.15 0.77
C ASP A 61 7.34 14.73 0.20
N THR A 62 8.35 13.88 0.39
CA THR A 62 8.30 12.48 -0.04
C THR A 62 7.20 11.73 0.69
N ASP A 63 6.31 11.08 -0.08
CA ASP A 63 5.26 10.21 0.46
C ASP A 63 5.86 8.97 1.15
N PRO A 64 5.26 8.47 2.25
CA PRO A 64 5.74 7.27 2.91
C PRO A 64 5.55 6.03 2.04
N VAL A 65 6.57 5.17 2.01
CA VAL A 65 6.53 3.88 1.32
C VAL A 65 5.93 2.80 2.23
N GLU A 66 4.99 2.01 1.70
CA GLU A 66 4.41 0.88 2.42
C GLU A 66 5.36 -0.33 2.43
N ILE A 67 5.61 -0.89 3.62
CA ILE A 67 6.57 -1.99 3.81
C ILE A 67 5.94 -3.34 4.19
N ASN A 68 4.64 -3.36 4.50
CA ASN A 68 3.98 -4.53 5.09
C ASN A 68 3.84 -5.71 4.11
N GLU A 69 3.78 -5.41 2.82
CA GLU A 69 3.64 -6.41 1.75
C GLU A 69 4.94 -6.68 0.99
N LEU A 70 6.05 -6.06 1.41
CA LEU A 70 7.34 -6.28 0.79
C LEU A 70 7.94 -7.60 1.29
N ASP A 71 8.30 -8.47 0.34
CA ASP A 71 9.16 -9.60 0.60
C ASP A 71 10.61 -9.11 0.54
N ILE A 72 11.24 -8.90 1.70
CA ILE A 72 12.58 -8.30 1.79
C ILE A 72 13.65 -9.39 1.95
N ASP A 73 14.62 -9.41 1.05
CA ASP A 73 15.82 -10.23 1.14
C ASP A 73 16.98 -9.44 1.76
N PHE A 74 17.62 -10.01 2.77
CA PHE A 74 18.78 -9.42 3.47
C PHE A 74 20.09 -9.93 2.87
N ASP A 75 20.21 -9.81 1.54
CA ASP A 75 21.30 -10.30 0.70
C ASP A 75 22.71 -9.90 1.17
N ASN A 76 22.85 -8.74 1.81
CA ASN A 76 24.12 -8.17 2.24
C ASN A 76 24.28 -8.06 3.77
N ALA A 77 23.57 -8.88 4.56
CA ALA A 77 23.61 -8.81 6.02
C ALA A 77 25.03 -8.89 6.62
N ASP A 78 25.93 -9.64 6.00
CA ASP A 78 27.32 -9.83 6.45
C ASP A 78 28.32 -8.87 5.79
N ASN A 79 27.86 -7.96 4.93
CA ASN A 79 28.73 -6.99 4.26
C ASN A 79 28.76 -5.67 5.05
N PRO A 80 29.82 -5.39 5.84
CA PRO A 80 29.90 -4.16 6.63
C PRO A 80 29.99 -2.89 5.77
N ASN A 81 30.33 -3.03 4.49
CA ASN A 81 30.54 -1.92 3.56
C ASN A 81 29.33 -1.71 2.62
N ALA A 82 28.19 -2.37 2.87
CA ALA A 82 27.02 -2.35 1.97
C ALA A 82 26.48 -0.94 1.68
N PHE A 83 26.74 0.02 2.59
CA PHE A 83 26.23 1.38 2.56
C PHE A 83 27.32 2.46 2.50
N ASP A 84 28.60 2.07 2.33
CA ASP A 84 29.73 3.00 2.40
C ASP A 84 29.64 4.14 1.37
N ASP A 85 28.95 3.91 0.26
CA ASP A 85 28.76 4.82 -0.85
C ASP A 85 27.66 5.88 -0.61
N LEU A 86 26.76 5.66 0.35
CA LEU A 86 25.56 6.52 0.54
C LEU A 86 25.88 7.97 0.88
N LEU A 87 26.96 8.22 1.60
CA LEU A 87 27.31 9.56 2.11
C LEU A 87 28.56 10.14 1.42
N GLN A 88 29.07 9.49 0.38
CA GLN A 88 30.30 9.91 -0.30
C GLN A 88 30.08 10.98 -1.36
N SER A 89 28.83 11.30 -1.70
CA SER A 89 28.48 12.37 -2.63
C SER A 89 28.04 13.62 -1.89
N ASN A 90 28.90 14.64 -1.87
CA ASN A 90 28.53 16.04 -1.64
C ASN A 90 29.05 16.89 -2.81
#